data_AF-A0A954A637-F1
#
_entry.id   AF-A0A954A637-F1
#
_cell.length_a   1.000
_cell.length_b   1.000
_cell.length_c   1.000
_cell.angle_alpha   90.00
_cell.angle_beta   90.00
_cell.angle_gamma   90.00
#
_symmetry.space_group_name_H-M   'P 1'
#
loop_
_entity.id
_entity.type
_entity.pdbx_description
1 polymer ?
#
loop_
_entity_poly.entity_id
_entity_poly.type
_entity_poly.pdbx_seq_one_letter_code
_entity_poly.pdbx_strand_id
1 'polypeptide(L)'
;MRRLSLILFALLVSPAFGHDANGIAIDAKDQIFVVDAEDGQVWSIDAEGRSRVHLVGITDAKSCRHTHHLAFDETGTLWLPSG
;
A
#
# COMPACT_ATOMS: atom_id res chain seq x y z
N MET A 1 -42.76 -13.50 -6.34
CA MET A 1 -41.51 -13.28 -7.11
C MET A 1 -40.53 -12.31 -6.43
N ARG A 2 -40.96 -11.29 -5.67
CA ARG A 2 -40.04 -10.33 -5.00
C ARG A 2 -39.16 -10.90 -3.87
N ARG A 3 -39.63 -11.94 -3.15
CA ARG A 3 -38.89 -12.52 -1.99
C ARG A 3 -37.70 -13.39 -2.41
N LEU A 4 -37.75 -14.01 -3.60
CA LEU A 4 -36.67 -14.84 -4.12
C LEU A 4 -35.48 -14.00 -4.62
N SER A 5 -35.76 -12.80 -5.12
CA SER A 5 -34.76 -11.87 -5.67
C SER A 5 -33.81 -11.31 -4.60
N LEU A 6 -34.28 -11.14 -3.36
CA LEU A 6 -33.44 -10.64 -2.25
C LEU A 6 -32.49 -11.71 -1.70
N ILE A 7 -32.92 -12.97 -1.68
CA ILE A 7 -32.11 -14.11 -1.24
C ILE A 7 -30.95 -14.34 -2.22
N LEU A 8 -31.22 -14.24 -3.52
CA LEU A 8 -30.19 -14.39 -4.56
C LEU A 8 -29.14 -13.27 -4.49
N PHE A 9 -29.54 -12.03 -4.16
CA PHE A 9 -28.61 -10.92 -4.01
C PHE A 9 -27.70 -11.07 -2.79
N ALA A 10 -28.25 -11.56 -1.66
CA ALA A 10 -27.47 -11.83 -0.45
C ALA A 10 -26.46 -12.98 -0.63
N LEU A 11 -26.76 -13.97 -1.49
CA LEU A 11 -25.86 -15.08 -1.83
C LEU A 11 -24.75 -14.70 -2.81
N LEU A 12 -24.86 -13.54 -3.47
CA LEU A 12 -23.86 -13.00 -4.40
C LEU A 12 -22.99 -11.90 -3.77
N VAL A 13 -23.15 -11.63 -2.47
CA VAL A 13 -22.26 -10.71 -1.74
C VAL A 13 -20.91 -11.40 -1.56
N SER A 14 -19.97 -11.12 -2.45
CA SER A 14 -18.57 -11.43 -2.21
C SER A 14 -18.02 -10.41 -1.20
N PRO A 15 -17.35 -10.84 -0.12
CA PRO A 15 -16.59 -9.92 0.70
C PRO A 15 -15.50 -9.29 -0.19
N ALA A 16 -15.59 -7.98 -0.40
CA ALA A 16 -14.48 -7.21 -0.93
C ALA A 16 -13.68 -6.73 0.28
N PHE A 17 -12.55 -7.37 0.54
CA PHE A 17 -11.54 -6.80 1.41
C PHE A 17 -10.89 -5.66 0.63
N GLY A 18 -11.24 -4.42 0.96
CA GLY A 18 -10.40 -3.29 0.61
C GLY A 18 -9.10 -3.44 1.39
N HIS A 19 -7.99 -3.68 0.68
CA HIS A 19 -6.69 -3.69 1.33
C HIS A 19 -6.40 -2.29 1.89
N ASP A 20 -5.61 -2.25 2.97
CA ASP A 20 -5.14 -0.99 3.52
C ASP A 20 -4.46 -0.18 2.41
N ALA A 21 -4.83 1.10 2.32
CA ALA A 21 -4.30 1.98 1.27
C ALA A 21 -2.79 2.06 1.40
N ASN A 22 -2.06 1.46 0.46
CA ASN A 22 -0.62 1.49 0.40
C ASN A 22 -0.17 2.89 -0.04
N GLY A 23 0.61 3.58 0.80
CA GLY A 23 1.16 4.89 0.50
C GLY A 23 2.05 4.90 -0.75
N ILE A 24 1.98 5.99 -1.51
CA ILE A 24 2.79 6.24 -2.71
C ILE A 24 3.46 7.61 -2.60
N ALA A 25 4.71 7.70 -3.03
CA ALA A 25 5.45 8.95 -3.17
C ALA A 25 6.29 8.94 -4.45
N ILE A 26 6.68 10.11 -4.95
CA ILE A 26 7.55 10.26 -6.11
C ILE A 26 8.72 11.16 -5.68
N ASP A 27 9.95 10.75 -6.00
CA ASP A 27 11.14 11.56 -5.74
C ASP A 27 11.40 12.58 -6.86
N ALA A 28 12.39 13.45 -6.67
CA ALA A 28 12.76 14.46 -7.68
C ALA A 28 13.40 13.88 -8.96
N LYS A 29 13.58 12.55 -9.05
CA LYS A 29 14.14 11.82 -10.20
C LYS A 29 13.08 10.97 -10.90
N ASP A 30 11.80 11.22 -10.64
CA ASP A 30 10.67 10.46 -11.16
C ASP A 30 10.68 8.97 -10.76
N GLN A 31 11.31 8.64 -9.63
CA GLN A 31 11.19 7.31 -9.04
C GLN A 31 9.97 7.24 -8.13
N ILE A 32 9.10 6.27 -8.39
CA ILE A 32 7.92 5.98 -7.59
C ILE A 32 8.34 5.10 -6.43
N PHE A 33 7.86 5.42 -5.23
CA PHE A 33 8.02 4.62 -4.03
C PHE A 33 6.66 4.17 -3.53
N VAL A 34 6.51 2.87 -3.31
CA VAL A 34 5.27 2.25 -2.82
C VAL A 34 5.59 1.46 -1.56
N VAL A 35 4.85 1.68 -0.49
CA VAL A 35 4.95 0.85 0.72
C VAL A 35 4.15 -0.44 0.52
N ASP A 36 4.78 -1.56 0.83
CA ASP A 36 4.15 -2.84 1.01
C ASP A 36 4.11 -3.11 2.53
N ALA A 37 3.01 -2.68 3.14
CA ALA A 37 2.85 -2.72 4.59
C ALA A 37 2.71 -4.15 5.15
N GLU A 38 2.17 -5.07 4.35
CA GLU A 38 1.99 -6.47 4.76
C GLU A 38 3.33 -7.18 4.89
N ASP A 39 4.21 -6.93 3.92
CA ASP A 39 5.52 -7.56 3.87
C ASP A 39 6.65 -6.73 4.51
N GLY A 40 6.34 -5.52 4.99
CA GLY A 40 7.30 -4.61 5.61
C GLY A 40 8.38 -4.12 4.63
N GLN A 41 7.98 -3.87 3.38
CA GLN A 41 8.89 -3.53 2.29
C GLN A 41 8.53 -2.18 1.68
N VAL A 42 9.49 -1.57 0.99
CA VAL A 42 9.23 -0.44 0.09
C VAL A 42 9.76 -0.78 -1.28
N TRP A 43 8.92 -0.65 -2.29
CA TRP A 43 9.28 -0.80 -3.69
C TRP A 43 9.70 0.56 -4.25
N SER A 44 10.79 0.60 -5.02
CA SER A 44 11.14 1.74 -5.86
C SER A 44 11.01 1.35 -7.33
N ILE A 45 10.33 2.16 -8.14
CA ILE A 45 10.09 1.90 -9.56
C ILE A 45 10.56 3.12 -10.34
N ASP A 46 11.52 2.94 -11.26
CA ASP A 46 12.00 4.03 -12.10
C ASP A 46 11.04 4.36 -13.26
N ALA A 47 11.32 5.46 -13.97
CA ALA A 47 10.48 5.97 -15.06
C ALA A 47 10.34 4.98 -16.24
N GLU A 48 11.27 4.02 -16.38
CA GLU A 48 11.18 2.95 -17.37
C GLU A 48 10.45 1.70 -16.84
N GLY A 49 9.91 1.77 -15.62
CA GLY A 49 9.12 0.70 -15.00
C GLY A 49 9.96 -0.39 -14.34
N ARG A 50 11.27 -0.21 -14.15
CA ARG A 50 12.11 -1.21 -13.48
C ARG A 50 11.98 -1.05 -11.98
N SER A 51 11.68 -2.15 -11.29
CA SER A 51 11.44 -2.18 -9.85
C SER A 51 12.61 -2.72 -9.04
N ARG A 52 12.78 -2.20 -7.82
CA ARG A 52 13.66 -2.76 -6.78
C ARG A 52 12.93 -2.79 -5.45
N VAL A 53 13.23 -3.80 -4.64
CA VAL A 53 12.71 -3.94 -3.28
C VAL A 53 13.76 -3.43 -2.29
N HIS A 54 13.33 -2.54 -1.40
CA HIS A 54 14.10 -2.07 -0.26
C HIS A 54 13.52 -2.69 1.01
N LEU A 55 14.33 -3.49 1.70
CA LEU A 55 14.02 -3.92 3.05
C LEU A 55 14.19 -2.72 3.97
N VAL A 56 13.08 -2.10 4.34
CA VAL A 56 13.08 -1.20 5.49
C VAL A 56 13.17 -2.14 6.69
N GLY A 57 14.04 -1.86 7.66
CA GLY A 57 14.27 -2.67 8.86
C GLY A 57 13.07 -2.73 9.82
N ILE A 58 11.87 -2.88 9.27
CA ILE A 58 10.60 -3.10 9.94
C ILE A 58 10.64 -4.54 10.42
N THR A 59 11.21 -4.73 11.61
CA THR A 59 11.35 -6.05 12.24
C THR A 59 10.03 -6.62 12.75
N ASP A 60 8.94 -5.86 12.66
CA ASP A 60 7.58 -6.28 12.97
C ASP A 60 6.61 -5.68 11.95
N ALA A 61 5.96 -6.53 11.15
CA ALA A 61 4.89 -6.12 10.24
C ALA A 61 3.78 -5.33 10.96
N LYS A 62 3.59 -5.51 12.28
CA LYS A 62 2.66 -4.70 13.07
C LYS A 62 3.02 -3.21 13.10
N SER A 63 4.30 -2.86 13.04
CA SER A 63 4.75 -1.46 12.98
C SER A 63 4.39 -0.78 11.66
N CYS A 64 4.01 -1.55 10.64
CA CYS A 64 3.56 -1.01 9.34
C CYS A 64 2.09 -1.25 9.00
N ARG A 65 1.34 -1.94 9.87
CA ARG A 65 -0.09 -2.23 9.67
C ARG A 65 -1.00 -1.00 9.53
N HIS A 66 -0.50 0.21 9.72
CA HIS A 66 -1.24 1.46 9.52
C HIS A 66 -0.47 2.49 8.69
N THR A 67 0.61 2.08 8.01
CA THR A 67 1.41 3.04 7.26
C THR A 67 0.82 3.27 5.89
N HIS A 68 -0.12 4.22 5.83
CA HIS A 68 -0.80 4.58 4.59
C HIS A 68 -0.09 5.69 3.79
N HIS A 69 1.06 6.15 4.26
CA HIS A 69 1.71 7.33 3.69
C HIS A 69 3.23 7.17 3.64
N LEU A 70 3.81 7.74 2.58
CA LEU A 70 5.23 7.95 2.35
C LEU A 70 5.39 9.43 2.00
N ALA A 71 6.42 10.09 2.53
CA ALA A 71 6.72 11.46 2.15
C ALA A 71 8.22 11.70 2.08
N PHE A 72 8.64 12.49 1.09
CA PHE A 72 9.99 13.01 1.04
C PHE A 72 10.08 14.31 1.85
N ASP A 73 11.17 14.49 2.59
CA ASP A 73 11.53 15.80 3.09
C ASP A 73 12.26 16.64 2.02
N GLU A 74 12.57 17.89 2.35
CA GLU A 74 13.29 18.82 1.47
C GLU A 74 14.72 18.38 1.11
N THR A 75 15.29 17.42 1.85
CA THR A 75 16.60 16.84 1.58
C THR A 75 16.55 15.62 0.66
N GLY A 76 15.34 15.14 0.34
CA GLY A 76 15.11 13.93 -0.44
C GLY A 76 15.16 12.64 0.37
N THR A 77 15.08 12.73 1.70
CA THR A 77 14.96 11.55 2.56
C THR A 77 13.51 11.06 2.57
N LEU A 78 13.30 9.77 2.34
CA LEU A 78 11.98 9.15 2.40
C LEU A 78 11.60 8.81 3.84
N TRP A 79 10.48 9.36 4.30
CA TRP A 79 9.90 9.12 5.61
C TRP A 79 8.70 8.20 5.52
N LEU A 80 8.68 7.22 6.42
CA LEU A 80 7.62 6.24 6.60
C LEU A 80 7.10 6.41 8.05
N PRO A 81 5.93 7.02 8.27
CA PRO A 81 5.39 7.19 9.61
C PRO A 81 4.96 5.84 10.19
N SER A 82 5.73 5.33 11.14
CA SER A 82 5.30 4.21 12.00
C SER A 82 4.45 4.77 13.14
N GLY A 83 3.22 4.27 13.30
CA GLY A 83 2.35 4.60 14.43
C GLY A 83 2.90 4.14 15.78
#